data_AF-A0A836QMN8-F1
#
_entry.id   AF-A0A836QMN8-F1
#
_cell.length_a   1.000
_cell.length_b   1.000
_cell.length_c   1.000
_cell.angle_alpha   90.00
_cell.angle_beta   90.00
_cell.angle_gamma   90.00
#
_symmetry.space_group_name_H-M   'P 1'
#
loop_
_entity.id
_entity.type
_entity.pdbx_description
1 polymer ?
#
loop_
_entity_poly.entity_id
_entity_poly.type
_entity_poly.pdbx_seq_one_letter_code
_entity_poly.pdbx_strand_id
1 'polypeptide(L)'
;DPFDGEVYTQFFVASNPSAHQGVSVTGIRRVGSVMMANLSVRDRRRAGLITQNESWTDTVEVVADVMIAPGARLDIEHGAVVLFGEDLRGQGEDPDLCELVVWGELLGQGRAGRGSQILMTSASPQPRPGDWFGIVVGSSGRVQLQQTTIEHAQYGLLGRALTRDQLLLDVLIRGSEKDGVSLQLTRGIHTLSRVEVTDTGGAGVRIAGPARFLMDHSLLARNPDAGLVRTGGFVQIFDSEFIDNGESEGGANLVLGLDSFGTIRGNRLQGGIGIRCDQADAVFIFDNLLQNHRVALVSGNSQPSFVSNTISRSEVAMRFSGFRLPARVELNAVVGSDSFIQNLTDLQLLADNNWWGTDDAERIARGMEGAVQYLPFLNFDPRFPVAFELRQNYPNPFNASTVIDYSIGI
;
A
#
# COMPACT_ATOMS: atom_id res chain seq x y z
N ASP A 1 -18.86 -22.42 -43.30
CA ASP A 1 -19.58 -21.39 -44.07
C ASP A 1 -19.20 -20.02 -43.50
N PRO A 2 -18.07 -19.41 -43.90
CA PRO A 2 -17.49 -18.40 -43.01
C PRO A 2 -17.97 -16.97 -43.24
N PHE A 3 -18.54 -16.58 -44.39
CA PHE A 3 -18.79 -15.16 -44.68
C PHE A 3 -19.98 -14.90 -45.63
N ASP A 4 -21.14 -15.51 -45.38
CA ASP A 4 -22.40 -15.11 -46.03
C ASP A 4 -22.91 -13.73 -45.53
N GLY A 5 -22.41 -13.28 -44.39
CA GLY A 5 -22.78 -12.02 -43.74
C GLY A 5 -24.03 -12.11 -42.86
N GLU A 6 -24.62 -13.30 -42.69
CA GLU A 6 -25.79 -13.50 -41.82
C GLU A 6 -25.39 -14.03 -40.44
N VAL A 7 -24.44 -14.98 -40.37
CA VAL A 7 -24.03 -15.62 -39.11
C VAL A 7 -22.74 -15.03 -38.55
N TYR A 8 -21.75 -14.79 -39.41
CA TYR A 8 -20.43 -14.29 -39.00
C TYR A 8 -20.15 -12.95 -39.69
N THR A 9 -20.36 -11.86 -38.94
CA THR A 9 -20.19 -10.49 -39.46
C THR A 9 -18.83 -9.87 -39.11
N GLN A 10 -18.00 -10.59 -38.33
CA GLN A 10 -16.71 -10.10 -37.82
C GLN A 10 -15.68 -11.24 -37.69
N PHE A 11 -14.42 -10.90 -37.92
CA PHE A 11 -13.24 -11.73 -37.69
C PHE A 11 -12.15 -10.87 -37.04
N PHE A 12 -11.88 -11.09 -35.76
CA PHE A 12 -10.94 -10.30 -34.94
C PHE A 12 -10.42 -11.13 -33.77
N VAL A 13 -9.67 -10.53 -32.85
CA VAL A 13 -9.00 -11.27 -31.78
C VAL A 13 -9.96 -12.10 -30.92
N ALA A 14 -11.20 -11.66 -30.68
CA ALA A 14 -12.16 -12.41 -29.85
C ALA A 14 -13.16 -13.28 -30.64
N SER A 15 -13.11 -13.30 -31.98
CA SER A 15 -14.03 -14.14 -32.77
C SER A 15 -13.64 -15.64 -32.72
N ASN A 16 -14.54 -16.51 -33.19
CA ASN A 16 -14.26 -17.93 -33.43
C ASN A 16 -14.55 -18.28 -34.89
N PRO A 17 -13.53 -18.57 -35.73
CA PRO A 17 -12.10 -18.60 -35.40
C PRO A 17 -11.55 -17.21 -35.07
N SER A 18 -10.48 -17.14 -34.28
CA SER A 18 -9.84 -15.89 -33.85
C SER A 18 -8.80 -15.40 -34.85
N ALA A 19 -8.74 -14.09 -35.07
CA ALA A 19 -7.67 -13.46 -35.83
C ALA A 19 -6.37 -13.31 -35.00
N HIS A 20 -5.24 -13.13 -35.69
CA HIS A 20 -4.03 -12.63 -35.04
C HIS A 20 -4.22 -11.20 -34.53
N GLN A 21 -3.49 -10.83 -33.48
CA GLN A 21 -3.54 -9.48 -32.92
C GLN A 21 -3.11 -8.42 -33.96
N GLY A 22 -3.76 -7.25 -33.92
CA GLY A 22 -3.46 -6.13 -34.83
C GLY A 22 -4.21 -6.14 -36.17
N VAL A 23 -4.93 -7.21 -36.51
CA VAL A 23 -5.73 -7.28 -37.74
C VAL A 23 -7.18 -7.65 -37.44
N SER A 24 -8.13 -7.01 -38.12
CA SER A 24 -9.52 -7.43 -38.12
C SER A 24 -10.24 -7.16 -39.42
N VAL A 25 -11.29 -7.95 -39.64
CA VAL A 25 -12.26 -7.77 -40.72
C VAL A 25 -13.64 -7.65 -40.06
N THR A 26 -14.28 -6.50 -40.17
CA THR A 26 -15.57 -6.21 -39.51
C THR A 26 -16.63 -5.74 -40.51
N GLY A 27 -17.90 -5.73 -40.09
CA GLY A 27 -18.99 -5.27 -40.94
C GLY A 27 -19.14 -6.11 -42.22
N ILE A 28 -18.82 -7.40 -42.13
CA ILE A 28 -18.90 -8.33 -43.25
C ILE A 28 -20.37 -8.46 -43.65
N ARG A 29 -20.70 -8.08 -44.88
CA ARG A 29 -22.08 -8.04 -45.37
C ARG A 29 -22.14 -8.17 -46.89
N ARG A 30 -23.25 -8.72 -47.38
CA ARG A 30 -23.54 -8.80 -48.81
C ARG A 30 -24.09 -7.46 -49.33
N VAL A 31 -23.55 -6.98 -50.44
CA VAL A 31 -24.03 -5.79 -51.15
C VAL A 31 -24.22 -6.16 -52.63
N GLY A 32 -25.45 -6.51 -53.00
CA GLY A 32 -25.74 -7.04 -54.33
C GLY A 32 -25.08 -8.40 -54.56
N SER A 33 -24.21 -8.49 -55.57
CA SER A 33 -23.46 -9.71 -55.91
C SER A 33 -22.07 -9.79 -55.26
N VAL A 34 -21.65 -8.77 -54.51
CA VAL A 34 -20.32 -8.71 -53.87
C VAL A 34 -20.43 -8.74 -52.35
N MET A 35 -19.33 -9.16 -51.70
CA MET A 35 -19.15 -9.04 -50.25
C MET A 35 -18.35 -7.78 -49.94
N MET A 36 -18.82 -7.01 -48.95
CA MET A 36 -18.10 -5.85 -48.42
C MET A 36 -17.70 -6.10 -46.96
N ALA A 37 -16.52 -5.63 -46.59
CA ALA A 37 -16.02 -5.67 -45.22
C ALA A 37 -15.04 -4.52 -44.96
N ASN A 38 -14.85 -4.19 -43.70
CA ASN A 38 -13.89 -3.20 -43.23
C ASN A 38 -12.64 -3.93 -42.74
N LEU A 39 -11.50 -3.71 -43.39
CA LEU A 39 -10.21 -4.24 -42.96
C LEU A 39 -9.48 -3.21 -42.09
N SER A 40 -9.11 -3.61 -40.88
CA SER A 40 -8.14 -2.89 -40.06
C SER A 40 -6.85 -3.69 -39.99
N VAL A 41 -5.72 -3.02 -40.26
CA VAL A 41 -4.36 -3.58 -40.10
C VAL A 41 -3.62 -2.98 -38.89
N ARG A 42 -4.35 -2.24 -38.05
CA ARG A 42 -3.89 -1.65 -36.79
C ARG A 42 -5.00 -1.74 -35.75
N ASP A 43 -5.60 -2.93 -35.64
CA ASP A 43 -6.62 -3.16 -34.63
C ASP A 43 -6.03 -3.00 -33.23
N ARG A 44 -6.70 -2.21 -32.40
CA ARG A 44 -6.28 -1.87 -31.04
C ARG A 44 -6.73 -2.93 -30.03
N ARG A 45 -7.61 -3.83 -30.43
CA ARG A 45 -8.15 -4.87 -29.56
C ARG A 45 -7.10 -5.93 -29.26
N ARG A 46 -7.04 -6.37 -28.00
CA ARG A 46 -6.13 -7.39 -27.48
C ARG A 46 -6.90 -8.42 -26.68
N ALA A 47 -6.50 -9.67 -26.85
CA ALA A 47 -6.96 -10.84 -26.10
C ALA A 47 -6.00 -12.01 -26.36
N GLY A 48 -6.02 -12.99 -25.47
CA GLY A 48 -5.27 -14.23 -25.57
C GLY A 48 -3.81 -14.13 -25.12
N LEU A 49 -3.01 -15.08 -25.59
CA LEU A 49 -1.67 -15.33 -25.08
C LEU A 49 -0.61 -14.49 -25.79
N ILE A 50 0.24 -13.82 -25.02
CA ILE A 50 1.49 -13.19 -25.43
C ILE A 50 2.63 -14.17 -25.12
N THR A 51 3.23 -14.75 -26.17
CA THR A 51 4.31 -15.76 -26.06
C THR A 51 5.68 -15.23 -26.43
N GLN A 52 5.75 -13.99 -26.93
CA GLN A 52 6.97 -13.29 -27.32
C GLN A 52 6.91 -11.86 -26.78
N ASN A 53 8.02 -11.15 -26.84
CA ASN A 53 8.04 -9.76 -26.39
C ASN A 53 7.14 -8.90 -27.29
N GLU A 54 6.26 -8.13 -26.67
CA GLU A 54 5.33 -7.21 -27.34
C GLU A 54 5.37 -5.84 -26.67
N SER A 55 5.08 -4.80 -27.44
CA SER A 55 4.96 -3.43 -26.93
C SER A 55 3.59 -2.85 -27.26
N TRP A 56 2.95 -2.23 -26.26
CA TRP A 56 1.68 -1.52 -26.42
C TRP A 56 1.91 0.00 -26.40
N THR A 57 1.32 0.68 -27.38
CA THR A 57 1.42 2.13 -27.61
C THR A 57 0.04 2.71 -27.87
N ASP A 58 -0.10 4.04 -27.79
CA ASP A 58 -1.37 4.76 -27.98
C ASP A 58 -2.51 4.16 -27.13
N THR A 59 -3.68 3.91 -27.72
CA THR A 59 -4.82 3.28 -27.06
C THR A 59 -4.90 1.81 -27.42
N VAL A 60 -4.99 0.94 -26.41
CA VAL A 60 -5.24 -0.50 -26.52
C VAL A 60 -6.55 -0.84 -25.84
N GLU A 61 -7.34 -1.71 -26.45
CA GLU A 61 -8.63 -2.19 -25.92
C GLU A 61 -8.51 -3.67 -25.56
N VAL A 62 -8.53 -4.01 -24.28
CA VAL A 62 -8.59 -5.40 -23.83
C VAL A 62 -10.04 -5.84 -23.85
N VAL A 63 -10.36 -6.83 -24.69
CA VAL A 63 -11.73 -7.29 -24.98
C VAL A 63 -11.98 -8.76 -24.57
N ALA A 64 -10.98 -9.35 -23.95
CA ALA A 64 -10.97 -10.63 -23.25
C ALA A 64 -9.59 -10.77 -22.61
N ASP A 65 -9.41 -11.75 -21.72
CA ASP A 65 -8.16 -11.92 -20.97
C ASP A 65 -6.92 -11.88 -21.84
N VAL A 66 -5.90 -11.17 -21.35
CA VAL A 66 -4.56 -11.18 -21.92
C VAL A 66 -3.63 -11.87 -20.95
N MET A 67 -2.94 -12.90 -21.43
CA MET A 67 -1.97 -13.65 -20.62
C MET A 67 -0.56 -13.48 -21.17
N ILE A 68 0.35 -12.95 -20.36
CA ILE A 68 1.79 -12.89 -20.65
C ILE A 68 2.41 -14.22 -20.19
N ALA A 69 2.82 -15.06 -21.13
CA ALA A 69 3.38 -16.38 -20.86
C ALA A 69 4.73 -16.30 -20.12
N PRO A 70 5.15 -17.35 -19.38
CA PRO A 70 6.49 -17.42 -18.83
C PRO A 70 7.57 -17.18 -19.90
N GLY A 71 8.53 -16.30 -19.60
CA GLY A 71 9.62 -15.93 -20.52
C GLY A 71 9.25 -14.89 -21.59
N ALA A 72 7.97 -14.55 -21.74
CA ALA A 72 7.53 -13.42 -22.56
C ALA A 72 7.49 -12.13 -21.74
N ARG A 73 7.48 -10.99 -22.44
CA ARG A 73 7.40 -9.67 -21.83
C ARG A 73 6.42 -8.77 -22.56
N LEU A 74 5.61 -8.03 -21.81
CA LEU A 74 4.81 -6.93 -22.33
C LEU A 74 5.37 -5.60 -21.83
N ASP A 75 5.77 -4.76 -22.78
CA ASP A 75 6.22 -3.39 -22.54
C ASP A 75 5.05 -2.42 -22.82
N ILE A 76 4.53 -1.75 -21.79
CA ILE A 76 3.55 -0.66 -21.95
C ILE A 76 4.32 0.65 -22.05
N GLU A 77 4.26 1.26 -23.23
CA GLU A 77 4.99 2.49 -23.52
C GLU A 77 4.35 3.70 -22.83
N HIS A 78 5.19 4.70 -22.57
CA HIS A 78 4.76 5.97 -22.01
C HIS A 78 3.59 6.59 -22.78
N GLY A 79 2.61 7.15 -22.04
CA GLY A 79 1.42 7.77 -22.61
C GLY A 79 0.35 6.79 -23.12
N ALA A 80 0.60 5.48 -23.06
CA ALA A 80 -0.40 4.49 -23.48
C ALA A 80 -1.64 4.50 -22.57
N VAL A 81 -2.80 4.26 -23.18
CA VAL A 81 -4.09 4.09 -22.51
C VAL A 81 -4.59 2.69 -22.80
N VAL A 82 -4.70 1.87 -21.76
CA VAL A 82 -5.23 0.51 -21.82
C VAL A 82 -6.64 0.52 -21.25
N LEU A 83 -7.62 0.26 -22.12
CA LEU A 83 -9.05 0.24 -21.80
C LEU A 83 -9.51 -1.21 -21.66
N PHE A 84 -10.06 -1.58 -20.51
CA PHE A 84 -10.61 -2.92 -20.26
C PHE A 84 -12.12 -2.91 -20.45
N GLY A 85 -12.62 -3.71 -21.40
CA GLY A 85 -14.05 -3.87 -21.69
C GLY A 85 -14.64 -5.16 -21.12
N GLU A 86 -15.81 -5.54 -21.63
CA GLU A 86 -16.46 -6.83 -21.34
C GLU A 86 -15.56 -8.00 -21.82
N ASP A 87 -15.49 -9.08 -21.05
CA ASP A 87 -14.82 -10.30 -21.51
C ASP A 87 -15.68 -11.03 -22.55
N LEU A 88 -15.24 -11.00 -23.81
CA LEU A 88 -15.92 -11.65 -24.92
C LEU A 88 -15.66 -13.16 -25.04
N ARG A 89 -14.79 -13.73 -24.19
CA ARG A 89 -14.43 -15.16 -24.22
C ARG A 89 -14.92 -15.94 -22.99
N GLY A 90 -15.20 -15.26 -21.89
CA GLY A 90 -15.72 -15.83 -20.66
C GLY A 90 -14.83 -16.92 -20.07
N GLN A 91 -13.56 -16.59 -19.85
CA GLN A 91 -12.55 -17.49 -19.28
C GLN A 91 -11.88 -16.80 -18.06
N GLY A 92 -10.77 -17.34 -17.55
CA GLY A 92 -9.99 -16.64 -16.53
C GLY A 92 -10.36 -16.93 -15.08
N GLU A 93 -9.93 -16.05 -14.19
CA GLU A 93 -10.29 -16.05 -12.75
C GLU A 93 -11.74 -15.61 -12.54
N ASP A 94 -12.21 -14.63 -13.32
CA ASP A 94 -13.57 -14.14 -13.37
C ASP A 94 -14.11 -14.19 -14.81
N PRO A 95 -15.08 -15.07 -15.11
CA PRO A 95 -15.58 -15.27 -16.47
C PRO A 95 -16.37 -14.08 -17.03
N ASP A 96 -16.62 -13.03 -16.25
CA ASP A 96 -17.37 -11.86 -16.70
C ASP A 96 -16.45 -10.63 -16.89
N LEU A 97 -15.20 -10.67 -16.42
CA LEU A 97 -14.31 -9.50 -16.35
C LEU A 97 -12.97 -9.74 -17.06
N CYS A 98 -12.54 -8.77 -17.89
CA CYS A 98 -11.22 -8.86 -18.51
C CYS A 98 -10.08 -8.81 -17.48
N GLU A 99 -9.07 -9.64 -17.72
CA GLU A 99 -7.87 -9.73 -16.89
C GLU A 99 -6.58 -9.45 -17.67
N LEU A 100 -5.59 -8.86 -16.99
CA LEU A 100 -4.19 -8.87 -17.45
C LEU A 100 -3.39 -9.84 -16.58
N VAL A 101 -3.24 -11.07 -17.05
CA VAL A 101 -2.58 -12.17 -16.34
C VAL A 101 -1.08 -12.19 -16.67
N VAL A 102 -0.23 -12.10 -15.66
CA VAL A 102 1.22 -11.96 -15.80
C VAL A 102 1.94 -13.20 -15.25
N TRP A 103 2.32 -14.14 -16.12
CA TRP A 103 3.25 -15.24 -15.78
C TRP A 103 4.70 -14.95 -16.20
N GLY A 104 4.88 -14.09 -17.21
CA GLY A 104 6.16 -13.52 -17.63
C GLY A 104 6.47 -12.18 -16.97
N GLU A 105 6.81 -11.17 -17.77
CA GLU A 105 7.13 -9.82 -17.28
C GLU A 105 6.17 -8.77 -17.86
N LEU A 106 5.64 -7.90 -17.01
CA LEU A 106 4.93 -6.68 -17.38
C LEU A 106 5.77 -5.47 -16.98
N LEU A 107 6.20 -4.67 -17.96
CA LEU A 107 6.95 -3.45 -17.73
C LEU A 107 6.12 -2.24 -18.19
N GLY A 108 5.79 -1.33 -17.28
CA GLY A 108 5.20 -0.03 -17.58
C GLY A 108 6.24 1.07 -17.43
N GLN A 109 6.63 1.70 -18.54
CA GLN A 109 7.70 2.72 -18.56
C GLN A 109 7.13 4.13 -18.78
N GLY A 110 6.20 4.54 -17.93
CA GLY A 110 5.65 5.89 -17.96
C GLY A 110 6.71 6.95 -17.66
N ARG A 111 6.44 8.20 -18.02
CA ARG A 111 7.31 9.36 -17.70
C ARG A 111 6.51 10.44 -16.99
N ALA A 112 7.19 11.20 -16.14
CA ALA A 112 6.60 12.39 -15.54
C ALA A 112 6.22 13.42 -16.63
N GLY A 113 5.08 14.09 -16.43
CA GLY A 113 4.57 15.11 -17.35
C GLY A 113 3.23 14.73 -17.99
N ARG A 114 2.46 15.75 -18.38
CA ARG A 114 1.12 15.57 -18.93
C ARG A 114 1.15 14.77 -20.23
N GLY A 115 0.38 13.68 -20.30
CA GLY A 115 0.28 12.82 -21.47
C GLY A 115 1.38 11.77 -21.62
N SER A 116 2.29 11.67 -20.66
CA SER A 116 3.37 10.67 -20.65
C SER A 116 3.18 9.56 -19.61
N GLN A 117 2.16 9.69 -18.76
CA GLN A 117 1.75 8.67 -17.81
C GLN A 117 0.96 7.57 -18.52
N ILE A 118 1.12 6.34 -18.05
CA ILE A 118 0.31 5.21 -18.51
C ILE A 118 -1.02 5.23 -17.76
N LEU A 119 -2.12 4.98 -18.47
CA LEU A 119 -3.44 4.80 -17.86
C LEU A 119 -3.97 3.40 -18.15
N MET A 120 -4.36 2.67 -17.12
CA MET A 120 -5.06 1.39 -17.18
C MET A 120 -6.42 1.56 -16.50
N THR A 121 -7.51 1.50 -17.26
CA THR A 121 -8.85 1.86 -16.76
C THR A 121 -9.96 1.15 -17.53
N SER A 122 -11.20 1.30 -17.05
CA SER A 122 -12.40 0.78 -17.68
C SER A 122 -12.65 1.42 -19.06
N ALA A 123 -13.13 0.61 -20.01
CA ALA A 123 -13.65 1.07 -21.31
C ALA A 123 -15.08 1.63 -21.20
N SER A 124 -15.75 1.50 -20.04
CA SER A 124 -17.10 2.01 -19.81
C SER A 124 -17.16 3.53 -19.96
N PRO A 125 -18.22 4.08 -20.57
CA PRO A 125 -18.46 5.53 -20.59
C PRO A 125 -18.78 6.09 -19.20
N GLN A 126 -19.13 5.23 -18.23
CA GLN A 126 -19.34 5.58 -16.83
C GLN A 126 -18.54 4.60 -15.95
N PRO A 127 -17.21 4.80 -15.81
CA PRO A 127 -16.36 3.88 -15.07
C PRO A 127 -16.81 3.69 -13.62
N ARG A 128 -16.81 2.44 -13.15
CA ARG A 128 -17.12 2.07 -11.76
C ARG A 128 -16.07 1.11 -11.22
N PRO A 129 -15.79 1.14 -9.91
CA PRO A 129 -15.01 0.10 -9.26
C PRO A 129 -15.53 -1.29 -9.64
N GLY A 130 -14.63 -2.18 -10.09
CA GLY A 130 -14.98 -3.55 -10.48
C GLY A 130 -15.35 -3.74 -11.95
N ASP A 131 -15.22 -2.71 -12.80
CA ASP A 131 -15.51 -2.81 -14.24
C ASP A 131 -14.56 -3.77 -14.99
N TRP A 132 -13.40 -4.08 -14.42
CA TRP A 132 -12.46 -5.09 -14.91
C TRP A 132 -11.74 -5.73 -13.73
N PHE A 133 -11.21 -6.94 -13.91
CA PHE A 133 -10.75 -7.72 -12.76
C PHE A 133 -9.48 -7.12 -12.12
N GLY A 134 -8.48 -6.82 -12.94
CA GLY A 134 -7.20 -6.28 -12.46
C GLY A 134 -5.98 -6.87 -13.16
N ILE A 135 -4.81 -6.50 -12.64
CA ILE A 135 -3.54 -7.14 -13.00
C ILE A 135 -3.33 -8.35 -12.09
N VAL A 136 -3.32 -9.55 -12.68
CA VAL A 136 -3.21 -10.82 -11.95
C VAL A 136 -1.81 -11.40 -12.14
N VAL A 137 -1.00 -11.39 -11.08
CA VAL A 137 0.38 -11.89 -11.12
C VAL A 137 0.40 -13.37 -10.76
N GLY A 138 0.80 -14.19 -11.73
CA GLY A 138 1.09 -15.60 -11.52
C GLY A 138 2.39 -15.81 -10.72
N SER A 139 2.66 -17.04 -10.28
CA SER A 139 3.76 -17.31 -9.33
C SER A 139 5.17 -16.95 -9.86
N SER A 140 5.37 -17.02 -11.18
CA SER A 140 6.61 -16.60 -11.88
C SER A 140 6.55 -15.18 -12.43
N GLY A 141 5.41 -14.51 -12.30
CA GLY A 141 5.14 -13.20 -12.86
C GLY A 141 5.93 -12.08 -12.18
N ARG A 142 6.36 -11.10 -12.97
CA ARG A 142 6.99 -9.88 -12.47
C ARG A 142 6.33 -8.66 -13.08
N VAL A 143 5.88 -7.75 -12.22
CA VAL A 143 5.30 -6.46 -12.56
C VAL A 143 6.25 -5.36 -12.09
N GLN A 144 6.65 -4.52 -13.03
CA GLN A 144 7.41 -3.30 -12.78
C GLN A 144 6.69 -2.14 -13.44
N LEU A 145 6.07 -1.27 -12.64
CA LEU A 145 5.32 -0.13 -13.13
C LEU A 145 5.97 1.17 -12.66
N GLN A 146 6.11 2.10 -13.60
CA GLN A 146 6.57 3.44 -13.33
C GLN A 146 5.58 4.45 -13.93
N GLN A 147 5.22 5.50 -13.17
CA GLN A 147 4.38 6.61 -13.67
C GLN A 147 3.08 6.11 -14.33
N THR A 148 2.40 5.22 -13.62
CA THR A 148 1.21 4.48 -14.11
C THR A 148 0.02 4.76 -13.20
N THR A 149 -1.14 4.97 -13.80
CA THR A 149 -2.43 5.09 -13.10
C THR A 149 -3.28 3.86 -13.39
N ILE A 150 -3.80 3.23 -12.34
CA ILE A 150 -4.71 2.07 -12.40
C ILE A 150 -6.02 2.48 -11.73
N GLU A 151 -7.13 2.32 -12.43
CA GLU A 151 -8.44 2.79 -11.95
C GLU A 151 -9.53 1.75 -12.16
N HIS A 152 -10.52 1.76 -11.27
CA HIS A 152 -11.79 1.08 -11.49
C HIS A 152 -11.71 -0.45 -11.64
N ALA A 153 -10.58 -1.04 -11.25
CA ALA A 153 -10.41 -2.49 -11.21
C ALA A 153 -11.16 -3.11 -10.03
N GLN A 154 -11.38 -4.42 -10.03
CA GLN A 154 -11.77 -5.14 -8.82
C GLN A 154 -10.58 -5.19 -7.85
N TYR A 155 -9.39 -5.54 -8.35
CA TYR A 155 -8.11 -5.41 -7.66
C TYR A 155 -7.13 -4.61 -8.52
N GLY A 156 -6.42 -3.63 -7.96
CA GLY A 156 -5.39 -2.93 -8.74
C GLY A 156 -4.25 -3.88 -9.16
N LEU A 157 -3.70 -4.62 -8.20
CA LEU A 157 -2.71 -5.68 -8.41
C LEU A 157 -2.99 -6.85 -7.46
N LEU A 158 -3.27 -8.03 -8.02
CA LEU A 158 -3.49 -9.27 -7.27
C LEU A 158 -2.37 -10.25 -7.55
N GLY A 159 -1.80 -10.87 -6.51
CA GLY A 159 -0.80 -11.91 -6.68
C GLY A 159 -0.85 -12.96 -5.58
N ARG A 160 -0.67 -14.24 -5.94
CA ARG A 160 -0.68 -15.36 -5.00
C ARG A 160 0.51 -16.27 -5.24
N ALA A 161 1.15 -16.72 -4.15
CA ALA A 161 2.31 -17.62 -4.19
C ALA A 161 3.47 -17.10 -5.06
N LEU A 162 3.72 -15.78 -5.05
CA LEU A 162 4.74 -15.16 -5.89
C LEU A 162 6.15 -15.56 -5.46
N THR A 163 7.02 -15.72 -6.45
CA THR A 163 8.44 -16.04 -6.28
C THR A 163 9.35 -14.94 -6.79
N ARG A 164 8.78 -13.88 -7.36
CA ARG A 164 9.49 -12.77 -8.00
C ARG A 164 9.12 -11.45 -7.35
N ASP A 165 10.08 -10.54 -7.38
CA ASP A 165 9.97 -9.18 -6.88
C ASP A 165 8.94 -8.39 -7.67
N GLN A 166 8.26 -7.46 -7.00
CA GLN A 166 7.31 -6.54 -7.63
C GLN A 166 7.75 -5.12 -7.32
N LEU A 167 7.68 -4.22 -8.30
CA LEU A 167 8.16 -2.84 -8.17
C LEU A 167 7.13 -1.86 -8.70
N LEU A 168 6.63 -1.00 -7.83
CA LEU A 168 5.76 0.11 -8.18
C LEU A 168 6.45 1.41 -7.80
N LEU A 169 6.62 2.30 -8.79
CA LEU A 169 7.30 3.57 -8.63
C LEU A 169 6.44 4.70 -9.23
N ASP A 170 6.04 5.69 -8.44
CA ASP A 170 5.16 6.75 -8.93
C ASP A 170 3.85 6.19 -9.52
N VAL A 171 3.18 5.31 -8.78
CA VAL A 171 1.95 4.63 -9.23
C VAL A 171 0.75 5.17 -8.46
N LEU A 172 -0.34 5.45 -9.16
CA LEU A 172 -1.63 5.79 -8.57
C LEU A 172 -2.58 4.61 -8.78
N ILE A 173 -3.18 4.10 -7.71
CA ILE A 173 -4.26 3.11 -7.74
C ILE A 173 -5.47 3.73 -7.05
N ARG A 174 -6.60 3.83 -7.74
CA ARG A 174 -7.80 4.44 -7.15
C ARG A 174 -9.10 3.75 -7.55
N GLY A 175 -10.07 3.76 -6.64
CA GLY A 175 -11.40 3.27 -6.93
C GLY A 175 -11.44 1.77 -7.23
N SER A 176 -10.60 0.97 -6.56
CA SER A 176 -10.69 -0.49 -6.67
C SER A 176 -11.89 -1.01 -5.88
N GLU A 177 -12.63 -2.00 -6.41
CA GLU A 177 -13.78 -2.59 -5.69
C GLU A 177 -13.35 -3.31 -4.41
N LYS A 178 -12.18 -3.94 -4.42
CA LYS A 178 -11.60 -4.68 -3.30
C LYS A 178 -10.28 -4.03 -2.88
N ASP A 179 -9.18 -4.79 -2.79
CA ASP A 179 -7.89 -4.24 -2.38
C ASP A 179 -7.20 -3.50 -3.55
N GLY A 180 -6.45 -2.43 -3.25
CA GLY A 180 -5.60 -1.77 -4.26
C GLY A 180 -4.43 -2.67 -4.69
N VAL A 181 -3.67 -3.18 -3.72
CA VAL A 181 -2.62 -4.18 -3.93
C VAL A 181 -2.81 -5.34 -2.95
N SER A 182 -2.93 -6.57 -3.44
CA SER A 182 -3.07 -7.77 -2.60
C SER A 182 -2.07 -8.85 -3.03
N LEU A 183 -0.97 -8.99 -2.29
CA LEU A 183 0.07 -10.01 -2.53
C LEU A 183 0.08 -11.02 -1.39
N GLN A 184 -0.34 -12.25 -1.68
CA GLN A 184 -0.51 -13.31 -0.68
C GLN A 184 0.46 -14.46 -0.90
N LEU A 185 0.88 -15.08 0.20
CA LEU A 185 1.84 -16.20 0.20
C LEU A 185 3.13 -15.86 -0.56
N THR A 186 3.55 -14.60 -0.51
CA THR A 186 4.57 -14.06 -1.40
C THR A 186 5.98 -14.16 -0.82
N ARG A 187 6.97 -14.31 -1.70
CA ARG A 187 8.42 -14.30 -1.43
C ARG A 187 9.11 -13.21 -2.26
N GLY A 188 10.38 -12.96 -1.97
CA GLY A 188 11.19 -11.95 -2.67
C GLY A 188 11.13 -10.60 -1.96
N ILE A 189 11.33 -9.53 -2.74
CA ILE A 189 11.33 -8.13 -2.30
C ILE A 189 10.25 -7.39 -3.09
N HIS A 190 9.27 -6.81 -2.39
CA HIS A 190 8.25 -5.95 -2.99
C HIS A 190 8.49 -4.53 -2.55
N THR A 191 8.54 -3.61 -3.52
CA THR A 191 8.84 -2.20 -3.29
C THR A 191 7.72 -1.32 -3.84
N LEU A 192 7.18 -0.45 -2.99
CA LEU A 192 6.31 0.65 -3.40
C LEU A 192 6.95 1.98 -2.99
N SER A 193 7.38 2.77 -3.96
CA SER A 193 7.96 4.10 -3.69
C SER A 193 7.14 5.15 -4.43
N ARG A 194 6.69 6.17 -3.69
CA ARG A 194 5.80 7.22 -4.21
C ARG A 194 4.52 6.64 -4.82
N VAL A 195 3.89 5.71 -4.10
CA VAL A 195 2.64 5.10 -4.52
C VAL A 195 1.47 5.71 -3.77
N GLU A 196 0.42 6.04 -4.49
CA GLU A 196 -0.85 6.47 -3.91
C GLU A 196 -1.90 5.38 -4.11
N VAL A 197 -2.53 4.94 -3.01
CA VAL A 197 -3.67 4.02 -3.06
C VAL A 197 -4.85 4.60 -2.29
N THR A 198 -5.91 4.93 -3.01
CA THR A 198 -7.05 5.66 -2.47
C THR A 198 -8.40 5.11 -2.88
N ASP A 199 -9.39 5.33 -2.01
CA ASP A 199 -10.81 5.06 -2.30
C ASP A 199 -11.07 3.62 -2.76
N THR A 200 -10.42 2.65 -2.09
CA THR A 200 -10.66 1.23 -2.35
C THR A 200 -11.84 0.70 -1.53
N GLY A 201 -12.43 -0.43 -1.93
CA GLY A 201 -13.47 -1.10 -1.12
C GLY A 201 -12.91 -2.05 -0.05
N GLY A 202 -11.60 -2.32 -0.05
CA GLY A 202 -10.90 -3.17 0.92
C GLY A 202 -9.71 -2.45 1.58
N ALA A 203 -8.55 -3.10 1.57
CA ALA A 203 -7.30 -2.49 2.03
C ALA A 203 -6.58 -1.80 0.87
N GLY A 204 -5.87 -0.71 1.18
CA GLY A 204 -4.99 -0.08 0.19
C GLY A 204 -3.91 -1.06 -0.26
N VAL A 205 -3.15 -1.60 0.71
CA VAL A 205 -2.09 -2.59 0.46
C VAL A 205 -2.20 -3.75 1.45
N ARG A 206 -2.25 -4.98 0.95
CA ARG A 206 -2.27 -6.21 1.75
C ARG A 206 -1.15 -7.14 1.31
N ILE A 207 -0.23 -7.44 2.23
CA ILE A 207 0.95 -8.27 1.97
C ILE A 207 1.05 -9.38 3.01
N ALA A 208 0.94 -10.63 2.56
CA ALA A 208 1.01 -11.81 3.41
C ALA A 208 2.10 -12.79 2.92
N GLY A 209 2.84 -13.36 3.85
CA GLY A 209 3.92 -14.31 3.58
C GLY A 209 5.30 -13.79 4.00
N PRO A 210 6.37 -14.56 3.72
CA PRO A 210 7.71 -14.26 4.22
C PRO A 210 8.50 -13.22 3.40
N ALA A 211 7.92 -12.63 2.35
CA ALA A 211 8.59 -11.60 1.55
C ALA A 211 9.10 -10.42 2.39
N ARG A 212 10.12 -9.74 1.88
CA ARG A 212 10.53 -8.42 2.35
C ARG A 212 9.65 -7.38 1.67
N PHE A 213 9.04 -6.52 2.45
CA PHE A 213 8.21 -5.44 1.95
C PHE A 213 8.83 -4.08 2.29
N LEU A 214 9.02 -3.24 1.29
CA LEU A 214 9.60 -1.91 1.40
C LEU A 214 8.59 -0.89 0.86
N MET A 215 8.29 0.15 1.65
CA MET A 215 7.46 1.26 1.21
C MET A 215 8.04 2.60 1.65
N ASP A 216 8.06 3.58 0.75
CA ASP A 216 8.50 4.94 1.06
C ASP A 216 7.73 6.02 0.29
N HIS A 217 7.63 7.22 0.89
CA HIS A 217 7.04 8.42 0.26
C HIS A 217 5.64 8.19 -0.33
N SER A 218 4.86 7.28 0.26
CA SER A 218 3.59 6.80 -0.29
C SER A 218 2.40 7.35 0.49
N LEU A 219 1.23 7.39 -0.14
CA LEU A 219 -0.03 7.83 0.45
C LEU A 219 -1.06 6.72 0.37
N LEU A 220 -1.54 6.25 1.52
CA LEU A 220 -2.66 5.30 1.59
C LEU A 220 -3.82 6.00 2.31
N ALA A 221 -4.94 6.24 1.62
CA ALA A 221 -6.04 6.99 2.23
C ALA A 221 -7.44 6.48 1.85
N ARG A 222 -8.38 6.59 2.81
CA ARG A 222 -9.80 6.23 2.62
C ARG A 222 -9.99 4.78 2.16
N ASN A 223 -9.24 3.87 2.77
CA ASN A 223 -9.35 2.43 2.55
C ASN A 223 -10.04 1.80 3.79
N PRO A 224 -11.27 1.26 3.64
CA PRO A 224 -12.13 0.92 4.77
C PRO A 224 -11.54 -0.17 5.66
N ASP A 225 -10.84 -1.18 5.12
CA ASP A 225 -10.23 -2.22 5.95
C ASP A 225 -8.96 -1.74 6.64
N ALA A 226 -8.02 -1.19 5.87
CA ALA A 226 -6.78 -0.61 6.35
C ALA A 226 -6.04 0.12 5.23
N GLY A 227 -5.16 1.06 5.60
CA GLY A 227 -4.21 1.61 4.64
C GLY A 227 -3.24 0.51 4.20
N LEU A 228 -2.59 -0.13 5.17
CA LEU A 228 -1.74 -1.30 4.92
C LEU A 228 -1.97 -2.42 5.93
N VAL A 229 -2.00 -3.66 5.44
CA VAL A 229 -1.98 -4.89 6.24
C VAL A 229 -0.75 -5.72 5.89
N ARG A 230 0.08 -6.00 6.90
CA ARG A 230 1.22 -6.91 6.80
C ARG A 230 1.02 -8.14 7.68
N THR A 231 1.18 -9.34 7.11
CA THR A 231 1.20 -10.60 7.89
C THR A 231 2.40 -11.47 7.53
N GLY A 232 3.23 -11.79 8.51
CA GLY A 232 4.52 -12.46 8.37
C GLY A 232 5.63 -11.53 7.88
N GLY A 233 6.87 -12.01 7.89
CA GLY A 233 8.02 -11.46 7.16
C GLY A 233 8.45 -10.02 7.52
N PHE A 234 9.44 -9.54 6.76
CA PHE A 234 10.06 -8.25 7.02
C PHE A 234 9.26 -7.10 6.41
N VAL A 235 9.15 -5.99 7.13
CA VAL A 235 8.50 -4.75 6.67
C VAL A 235 9.36 -3.52 6.98
N GLN A 236 9.51 -2.64 6.01
CA GLN A 236 10.06 -1.30 6.16
C GLN A 236 9.12 -0.28 5.56
N ILE A 237 8.68 0.69 6.37
CA ILE A 237 7.81 1.78 5.93
C ILE A 237 8.38 3.10 6.41
N PHE A 238 8.70 3.98 5.46
CA PHE A 238 9.32 5.27 5.74
C PHE A 238 8.60 6.44 5.11
N ASP A 239 8.60 7.58 5.80
CA ASP A 239 8.26 8.88 5.23
C ASP A 239 6.95 8.88 4.42
N SER A 240 5.96 8.11 4.88
CA SER A 240 4.67 7.87 4.20
C SER A 240 3.48 8.37 5.00
N GLU A 241 2.35 8.55 4.33
CA GLU A 241 1.12 9.10 4.90
C GLU A 241 -0.02 8.06 4.88
N PHE A 242 -0.69 7.92 6.01
CA PHE A 242 -1.88 7.07 6.17
C PHE A 242 -3.02 7.92 6.71
N ILE A 243 -4.08 8.09 5.92
CA ILE A 243 -5.14 9.06 6.23
C ILE A 243 -6.51 8.39 6.15
N ASP A 244 -7.24 8.41 7.26
CA ASP A 244 -8.65 8.03 7.33
C ASP A 244 -8.92 6.62 6.74
N ASN A 245 -8.06 5.67 7.09
CA ASN A 245 -8.26 4.26 6.76
C ASN A 245 -8.75 3.46 7.98
N GLY A 246 -9.28 2.27 7.72
CA GLY A 246 -9.59 1.32 8.78
C GLY A 246 -10.87 1.65 9.54
N GLU A 247 -11.88 2.17 8.84
CA GLU A 247 -13.22 2.41 9.40
C GLU A 247 -13.99 1.10 9.65
N SER A 248 -13.70 0.04 8.89
CA SER A 248 -14.24 -1.32 9.10
C SER A 248 -13.90 -1.86 10.49
N GLU A 249 -14.70 -2.81 10.97
CA GLU A 249 -14.43 -3.49 12.22
C GLU A 249 -13.06 -4.18 12.16
N GLY A 250 -12.23 -3.95 13.18
CA GLY A 250 -10.87 -4.50 13.19
C GLY A 250 -9.85 -3.71 12.35
N GLY A 251 -10.26 -2.67 11.64
CA GLY A 251 -9.40 -1.85 10.81
C GLY A 251 -8.45 -0.93 11.59
N ALA A 252 -7.43 -0.44 10.87
CA ALA A 252 -6.49 0.60 11.30
C ALA A 252 -5.79 1.22 10.07
N ASN A 253 -5.12 2.36 10.25
CA ASN A 253 -4.24 2.89 9.21
C ASN A 253 -3.14 1.90 8.83
N LEU A 254 -2.45 1.33 9.81
CA LEU A 254 -1.44 0.31 9.62
C LEU A 254 -1.70 -0.89 10.53
N VAL A 255 -1.84 -2.08 9.94
CA VAL A 255 -1.99 -3.36 10.63
C VAL A 255 -0.73 -4.20 10.44
N LEU A 256 -0.09 -4.56 11.54
CA LEU A 256 1.07 -5.43 11.65
C LEU A 256 0.63 -6.71 12.36
N GLY A 257 0.38 -7.76 11.59
CA GLY A 257 -0.12 -9.03 12.06
C GLY A 257 0.97 -10.02 12.46
N LEU A 258 0.54 -11.26 12.69
CA LEU A 258 1.37 -12.41 13.09
C LEU A 258 2.72 -12.45 12.35
N ASP A 259 3.80 -12.63 13.11
CA ASP A 259 5.17 -12.84 12.62
C ASP A 259 5.73 -11.73 11.72
N SER A 260 5.14 -10.53 11.76
CA SER A 260 5.71 -9.35 11.12
C SER A 260 6.80 -8.73 12.00
N PHE A 261 7.91 -8.32 11.37
CA PHE A 261 9.04 -7.67 12.04
C PHE A 261 9.71 -6.65 11.12
N GLY A 262 10.42 -5.66 11.66
CA GLY A 262 11.11 -4.66 10.86
C GLY A 262 10.98 -3.24 11.39
N THR A 263 10.78 -2.24 10.52
CA THR A 263 10.88 -0.82 10.90
C THR A 263 9.77 0.04 10.29
N ILE A 264 9.13 0.86 11.14
CA ILE A 264 8.14 1.87 10.77
C ILE A 264 8.64 3.21 11.28
N ARG A 265 9.07 4.11 10.40
CA ARG A 265 9.70 5.37 10.82
C ARG A 265 9.34 6.58 9.97
N GLY A 266 9.20 7.75 10.58
CA GLY A 266 9.00 9.01 9.85
C GLY A 266 7.62 9.15 9.19
N ASN A 267 6.66 8.30 9.54
CA ASN A 267 5.36 8.29 8.91
C ASN A 267 4.40 9.26 9.60
N ARG A 268 3.42 9.75 8.84
CA ARG A 268 2.26 10.49 9.36
C ARG A 268 1.02 9.62 9.28
N LEU A 269 0.34 9.44 10.39
CA LEU A 269 -0.91 8.68 10.46
C LEU A 269 -2.01 9.58 11.05
N GLN A 270 -3.19 9.55 10.43
CA GLN A 270 -4.35 10.33 10.86
C GLN A 270 -5.65 9.53 10.79
N GLY A 271 -6.52 9.75 11.78
CA GLY A 271 -7.89 9.21 11.78
C GLY A 271 -7.98 7.76 12.26
N GLY A 272 -9.18 7.32 12.65
CA GLY A 272 -9.43 5.94 13.05
C GLY A 272 -8.46 5.39 14.11
N ILE A 273 -7.97 4.17 13.92
CA ILE A 273 -6.84 3.62 14.68
C ILE A 273 -5.55 3.90 13.92
N GLY A 274 -4.49 4.33 14.60
CA GLY A 274 -3.19 4.63 13.99
C GLY A 274 -2.47 3.34 13.58
N ILE A 275 -1.80 2.71 14.54
CA ILE A 275 -1.06 1.46 14.31
C ILE A 275 -1.67 0.36 15.17
N ARG A 276 -1.95 -0.79 14.55
CA ARG A 276 -2.38 -2.01 15.23
C ARG A 276 -1.33 -3.09 15.06
N CYS A 277 -0.74 -3.53 16.16
CA CYS A 277 0.09 -4.72 16.24
C CYS A 277 -0.75 -5.86 16.83
N ASP A 278 -0.91 -6.95 16.10
CA ASP A 278 -1.57 -8.16 16.60
C ASP A 278 -0.72 -9.39 16.31
N GLN A 279 -0.15 -9.97 17.37
CA GLN A 279 0.86 -11.02 17.30
C GLN A 279 2.10 -10.65 16.45
N ALA A 280 2.38 -9.36 16.30
CA ALA A 280 3.61 -8.89 15.68
C ALA A 280 4.81 -9.21 16.59
N ASP A 281 5.93 -9.53 15.96
CA ASP A 281 7.16 -9.87 16.66
C ASP A 281 7.96 -8.58 16.96
N ALA A 282 9.23 -8.51 16.56
CA ALA A 282 10.10 -7.35 16.83
C ALA A 282 9.96 -6.24 15.75
N VAL A 283 8.90 -5.43 15.82
CA VAL A 283 8.77 -4.22 14.99
C VAL A 283 9.26 -2.98 15.74
N PHE A 284 10.18 -2.23 15.14
CA PHE A 284 10.65 -0.94 15.63
C PHE A 284 9.82 0.19 15.03
N ILE A 285 9.08 0.91 15.87
CA ILE A 285 8.17 1.97 15.49
C ILE A 285 8.67 3.26 16.14
N PHE A 286 9.24 4.16 15.35
CA PHE A 286 9.85 5.38 15.89
C PHE A 286 9.81 6.60 14.96
N ASP A 287 9.91 7.79 15.52
CA ASP A 287 9.83 9.07 14.79
C ASP A 287 8.56 9.20 13.93
N ASN A 288 7.46 8.56 14.30
CA ASN A 288 6.18 8.71 13.60
C ASN A 288 5.33 9.80 14.26
N LEU A 289 4.49 10.45 13.46
CA LEU A 289 3.49 11.42 13.89
C LEU A 289 2.09 10.79 13.78
N LEU A 290 1.43 10.57 14.91
CA LEU A 290 0.10 9.98 15.01
C LEU A 290 -0.88 11.02 15.52
N GLN A 291 -1.91 11.36 14.74
CA GLN A 291 -2.81 12.47 15.06
C GLN A 291 -4.29 12.11 14.92
N ASN A 292 -5.13 12.61 15.83
CA ASN A 292 -6.60 12.50 15.73
C ASN A 292 -7.08 11.04 15.63
N HIS A 293 -6.55 10.17 16.50
CA HIS A 293 -6.94 8.76 16.51
C HIS A 293 -7.91 8.45 17.65
N ARG A 294 -8.83 7.51 17.41
CA ARG A 294 -9.56 6.83 18.50
C ARG A 294 -8.57 6.09 19.40
N VAL A 295 -7.62 5.37 18.80
CA VAL A 295 -6.46 4.82 19.51
C VAL A 295 -5.22 4.95 18.61
N ALA A 296 -4.17 5.63 19.08
CA ALA A 296 -2.98 5.84 18.24
C ALA A 296 -2.15 4.55 18.09
N LEU A 297 -1.93 3.81 19.18
CA LEU A 297 -1.32 2.47 19.15
C LEU A 297 -2.22 1.43 19.83
N VAL A 298 -2.55 0.36 19.13
CA VAL A 298 -3.14 -0.86 19.70
C VAL A 298 -2.10 -1.96 19.58
N SER A 299 -1.74 -2.62 20.68
CA SER A 299 -0.80 -3.75 20.67
C SER A 299 -1.36 -4.92 21.47
N GLY A 300 -1.78 -5.96 20.73
CA GLY A 300 -2.28 -7.21 21.28
C GLY A 300 -1.27 -8.34 21.08
N ASN A 301 -0.89 -9.04 22.15
CA ASN A 301 0.01 -10.21 22.08
C ASN A 301 1.30 -9.97 21.26
N SER A 302 1.81 -8.74 21.25
CA SER A 302 2.92 -8.30 20.39
C SER A 302 4.06 -7.71 21.21
N GLN A 303 5.27 -7.66 20.65
CA GLN A 303 6.46 -7.08 21.29
C GLN A 303 7.12 -5.93 20.50
N PRO A 304 6.36 -4.91 20.04
CA PRO A 304 6.96 -3.79 19.33
C PRO A 304 7.90 -2.98 20.25
N SER A 305 8.86 -2.27 19.65
CA SER A 305 9.56 -1.15 20.29
C SER A 305 8.92 0.15 19.80
N PHE A 306 8.24 0.88 20.67
CA PHE A 306 7.54 2.12 20.35
C PHE A 306 8.27 3.31 21.00
N VAL A 307 9.13 3.96 20.22
CA VAL A 307 10.12 4.91 20.75
C VAL A 307 10.08 6.23 19.98
N SER A 308 10.24 7.38 20.63
CA SER A 308 10.36 8.69 19.95
C SER A 308 9.19 9.05 19.00
N ASN A 309 7.99 8.52 19.23
CA ASN A 309 6.82 8.89 18.44
C ASN A 309 6.10 10.10 19.05
N THR A 310 5.48 10.90 18.20
CA THR A 310 4.60 11.99 18.62
C THR A 310 3.15 11.59 18.42
N ILE A 311 2.38 11.55 19.51
CA ILE A 311 0.94 11.31 19.49
C ILE A 311 0.24 12.62 19.85
N SER A 312 -0.76 13.02 19.08
CA SER A 312 -1.52 14.24 19.38
C SER A 312 -3.02 14.09 19.13
N ARG A 313 -3.82 14.67 20.03
CA ARG A 313 -5.29 14.76 19.89
C ARG A 313 -5.96 13.39 19.70
N SER A 314 -5.50 12.36 20.41
CA SER A 314 -6.09 11.02 20.33
C SER A 314 -6.95 10.75 21.56
N GLU A 315 -8.08 10.06 21.41
CA GLU A 315 -8.92 9.67 22.56
C GLU A 315 -8.10 8.79 23.52
N VAL A 316 -7.40 7.78 22.99
CA VAL A 316 -6.43 6.95 23.72
C VAL A 316 -5.10 6.97 22.99
N ALA A 317 -4.00 7.30 23.67
CA ALA A 317 -2.69 7.26 23.04
C ALA A 317 -2.23 5.81 22.80
N MET A 318 -2.29 4.94 23.81
CA MET A 318 -1.84 3.55 23.67
C MET A 318 -2.76 2.58 24.42
N ARG A 319 -3.09 1.46 23.78
CA ARG A 319 -3.85 0.35 24.36
C ARG A 319 -3.11 -0.97 24.20
N PHE A 320 -2.94 -1.68 25.29
CA PHE A 320 -2.24 -2.97 25.35
C PHE A 320 -3.17 -4.06 25.87
N SER A 321 -3.11 -5.24 25.26
CA SER A 321 -3.96 -6.37 25.64
C SER A 321 -3.29 -7.72 25.39
N GLY A 322 -3.79 -8.76 26.07
CA GLY A 322 -3.29 -10.12 25.93
C GLY A 322 -2.12 -10.42 26.88
N PHE A 323 -1.20 -11.29 26.46
CA PHE A 323 -0.17 -11.86 27.33
C PHE A 323 1.27 -11.48 26.95
N ARG A 324 1.45 -10.61 25.95
CA ARG A 324 2.76 -10.03 25.59
C ARG A 324 2.64 -8.51 25.52
N LEU A 325 3.60 -7.83 26.14
CA LEU A 325 3.74 -6.38 26.14
C LEU A 325 4.85 -5.93 25.17
N PRO A 326 4.81 -4.66 24.72
CA PRO A 326 5.91 -4.05 23.97
C PRO A 326 7.27 -4.23 24.67
N ALA A 327 8.32 -4.36 23.87
CA ALA A 327 9.68 -4.43 24.39
C ALA A 327 10.15 -3.09 24.98
N ARG A 328 9.73 -1.96 24.38
CA ARG A 328 10.07 -0.60 24.80
C ARG A 328 8.89 0.34 24.53
N VAL A 329 8.59 1.21 25.49
CA VAL A 329 7.67 2.35 25.33
C VAL A 329 8.32 3.56 25.99
N GLU A 330 9.13 4.31 25.26
CA GLU A 330 9.91 5.42 25.86
C GLU A 330 10.17 6.54 24.87
N LEU A 331 10.51 7.73 25.38
CA LEU A 331 10.79 8.94 24.61
C LEU A 331 9.65 9.40 23.70
N ASN A 332 8.43 8.88 23.88
CA ASN A 332 7.27 9.33 23.15
C ASN A 332 6.75 10.65 23.74
N ALA A 333 6.18 11.49 22.88
CA ALA A 333 5.51 12.74 23.27
C ALA A 333 4.01 12.62 22.99
N VAL A 334 3.19 12.66 24.04
CA VAL A 334 1.72 12.55 23.96
C VAL A 334 1.11 13.89 24.35
N VAL A 335 0.42 14.56 23.41
CA VAL A 335 -0.13 15.91 23.64
C VAL A 335 -1.60 16.00 23.29
N GLY A 336 -2.42 16.46 24.23
CA GLY A 336 -3.85 16.68 24.00
C GLY A 336 -4.66 15.39 23.83
N SER A 337 -4.18 14.26 24.36
CA SER A 337 -4.96 13.03 24.47
C SER A 337 -5.76 12.97 25.77
N ASP A 338 -6.91 12.30 25.75
CA ASP A 338 -7.78 12.16 26.93
C ASP A 338 -7.29 11.05 27.87
N SER A 339 -6.87 9.92 27.31
CA SER A 339 -6.24 8.79 27.99
C SER A 339 -4.84 8.54 27.43
N PHE A 340 -3.86 8.27 28.30
CA PHE A 340 -2.48 8.01 27.90
C PHE A 340 -2.24 6.53 27.63
N ILE A 341 -2.35 5.69 28.65
CA ILE A 341 -2.15 4.25 28.52
C ILE A 341 -3.36 3.51 29.08
N GLN A 342 -3.86 2.56 28.31
CA GLN A 342 -4.77 1.51 28.77
C GLN A 342 -4.04 0.18 28.73
N ASN A 343 -3.51 -0.27 29.88
CA ASN A 343 -2.93 -1.60 30.01
C ASN A 343 -4.02 -2.58 30.48
N LEU A 344 -4.59 -3.32 29.54
CA LEU A 344 -5.63 -4.33 29.78
C LEU A 344 -5.03 -5.72 29.97
N THR A 345 -3.76 -5.80 30.38
CA THR A 345 -3.06 -7.05 30.69
C THR A 345 -2.86 -7.21 32.19
N ASP A 346 -2.55 -8.44 32.63
CA ASP A 346 -2.15 -8.72 34.02
C ASP A 346 -0.64 -8.46 34.26
N LEU A 347 0.08 -7.93 33.26
CA LEU A 347 1.52 -7.70 33.31
C LEU A 347 1.83 -6.23 33.60
N GLN A 348 2.94 -5.97 34.29
CA GLN A 348 3.45 -4.62 34.50
C GLN A 348 4.08 -4.07 33.21
N LEU A 349 3.50 -3.01 32.65
CA LEU A 349 4.06 -2.29 31.51
C LEU A 349 5.09 -1.26 31.97
N LEU A 350 6.27 -1.28 31.34
CA LEU A 350 7.28 -0.23 31.49
C LEU A 350 7.05 0.83 30.42
N ALA A 351 6.78 2.06 30.87
CA ALA A 351 6.52 3.23 30.04
C ALA A 351 7.15 4.50 30.65
N ASP A 352 8.32 4.36 31.24
CA ASP A 352 9.13 5.47 31.75
C ASP A 352 9.76 6.28 30.60
N ASN A 353 10.28 7.46 30.94
CA ASN A 353 10.93 8.40 30.03
C ASN A 353 10.05 8.86 28.86
N ASN A 354 8.74 8.95 29.05
CA ASN A 354 7.81 9.57 28.09
C ASN A 354 7.37 10.97 28.57
N TRP A 355 7.05 11.84 27.63
CA TRP A 355 6.39 13.13 27.88
C TRP A 355 4.89 12.98 27.66
N TRP A 356 4.11 13.23 28.70
CA TRP A 356 2.65 13.06 28.68
C TRP A 356 1.90 14.37 28.42
N GLY A 357 2.58 15.37 27.86
CA GLY A 357 2.01 16.67 27.53
C GLY A 357 1.88 17.62 28.72
N THR A 358 2.36 17.22 29.90
CA THR A 358 2.32 17.95 31.16
C THR A 358 3.36 17.36 32.12
N ASP A 359 3.78 18.14 33.11
CA ASP A 359 4.57 17.71 34.27
C ASP A 359 3.72 17.52 35.54
N ASP A 360 2.39 17.70 35.45
CA ASP A 360 1.44 17.47 36.55
C ASP A 360 1.26 15.95 36.79
N ALA A 361 1.88 15.46 37.86
CA ALA A 361 1.84 14.07 38.27
C ALA A 361 0.41 13.53 38.50
N GLU A 362 -0.53 14.34 39.00
CA GLU A 362 -1.92 13.89 39.23
C GLU A 362 -2.67 13.73 37.91
N ARG A 363 -2.43 14.64 36.95
CA ARG A 363 -2.96 14.50 35.59
C ARG A 363 -2.38 13.27 34.90
N ILE A 364 -1.08 13.02 35.03
CA ILE A 364 -0.42 11.84 34.46
C ILE A 364 -1.00 10.57 35.06
N ALA A 365 -1.10 10.47 36.39
CA ALA A 365 -1.66 9.30 37.06
C ALA A 365 -3.10 8.99 36.62
N ARG A 366 -3.95 10.01 36.43
CA ARG A 366 -5.32 9.83 35.91
C ARG A 366 -5.40 9.35 34.47
N GLY A 367 -4.37 9.61 33.66
CA GLY A 367 -4.29 9.15 32.27
C GLY A 367 -3.81 7.70 32.12
N MET A 368 -3.43 7.03 33.21
CA MET A 368 -2.94 5.66 33.24
C MET A 368 -4.01 4.70 33.76
N GLU A 369 -4.30 3.66 33.01
CA GLU A 369 -5.18 2.56 33.39
C GLU A 369 -4.39 1.24 33.40
N GLY A 370 -4.58 0.46 34.47
CA GLY A 370 -3.90 -0.83 34.68
C GLY A 370 -2.50 -0.70 35.30
N ALA A 371 -1.74 -1.82 35.29
CA ALA A 371 -0.41 -1.88 35.88
C ALA A 371 0.64 -1.21 34.98
N VAL A 372 0.91 0.07 35.20
CA VAL A 372 1.85 0.86 34.39
C VAL A 372 2.93 1.51 35.26
N GLN A 373 4.20 1.25 34.96
CA GLN A 373 5.34 1.96 35.51
C GLN A 373 5.73 3.08 34.53
N TYR A 374 5.31 4.31 34.84
CA TYR A 374 5.55 5.50 34.02
C TYR A 374 6.51 6.51 34.69
N LEU A 375 7.12 6.12 35.82
CA LEU A 375 8.10 6.93 36.53
C LEU A 375 9.53 6.39 36.30
N PRO A 376 10.51 7.28 36.04
CA PRO A 376 10.34 8.73 35.85
C PRO A 376 9.61 9.03 34.53
N PHE A 377 8.77 10.07 34.52
CA PHE A 377 8.29 10.68 33.28
C PHE A 377 9.17 11.89 32.93
N LEU A 378 9.23 12.27 31.65
CA LEU A 378 9.96 13.47 31.24
C LEU A 378 9.26 14.71 31.79
N ASN A 379 10.01 15.66 32.31
CA ASN A 379 9.50 16.96 32.75
C ASN A 379 9.63 18.06 31.67
N PHE A 380 10.00 17.68 30.46
CA PHE A 380 10.05 18.54 29.28
C PHE A 380 9.61 17.75 28.05
N ASP A 381 9.21 18.48 27.02
CA ASP A 381 8.81 17.90 25.74
C ASP A 381 10.05 17.57 24.89
N PRO A 382 10.34 16.27 24.62
CA PRO A 382 11.57 15.82 23.96
C PRO A 382 11.66 16.26 22.49
N ARG A 383 10.60 16.83 21.92
CA ARG A 383 10.58 17.36 20.56
C ARG A 383 11.30 18.70 20.44
N PHE A 384 11.45 19.43 21.55
CA PHE A 384 12.16 20.69 21.57
C PHE A 384 13.59 20.47 22.07
N PRO A 385 14.60 21.07 21.41
CA PRO A 385 15.98 20.93 21.84
C PRO A 385 16.14 21.51 23.24
N VAL A 386 16.69 20.72 24.13
CA VAL A 386 17.15 21.21 25.43
C VAL A 386 18.45 21.95 25.19
N ALA A 387 18.48 23.25 25.48
CA ALA A 387 19.71 24.02 25.41
C ALA A 387 20.68 23.49 26.47
N PHE A 388 21.74 22.83 26.02
CA PHE A 388 22.84 22.42 26.88
C PHE A 388 23.95 23.45 26.78
N GLU A 389 24.10 24.26 27.83
CA GLU A 389 25.18 25.24 27.93
C GLU A 389 26.21 24.76 28.94
N LEU A 390 27.43 24.51 28.46
CA LEU A 390 28.62 24.43 29.31
C LEU A 390 29.07 25.86 29.60
N ARG A 391 29.02 26.28 30.87
CA ARG A 391 29.53 27.60 31.23
C ARG A 391 31.05 27.57 31.15
N GLN A 392 31.62 28.59 30.49
CA GLN A 392 33.05 28.63 30.22
C GLN A 392 33.82 28.85 31.54
N ASN A 393 34.64 27.86 31.91
CA ASN A 393 35.73 28.05 32.86
C ASN A 393 36.84 28.80 32.11
N TYR A 394 36.99 30.10 32.39
CA TYR A 394 38.17 30.87 32.00
C TYR A 394 38.67 31.70 33.20
N PRO A 395 39.98 31.84 33.44
CA PRO A 395 41.11 31.11 32.87
C PRO A 395 41.63 30.09 33.89
N ASN A 396 41.30 28.81 33.80
CA ASN A 396 41.96 27.80 34.64
C ASN A 396 42.34 26.53 33.86
N PRO A 397 43.56 25.99 34.05
CA PRO A 397 44.03 24.81 33.34
C PRO A 397 43.28 23.55 33.82
N PHE A 398 42.83 22.73 32.87
CA PHE A 398 42.16 21.46 33.14
C PHE A 398 43.00 20.57 34.08
N ASN A 399 42.53 20.37 35.30
CA ASN A 399 43.08 19.43 36.27
C ASN A 399 41.97 18.61 36.93
N ALA A 400 42.32 17.57 37.68
CA ALA A 400 41.38 16.61 38.27
C ALA A 400 40.38 17.19 39.30
N SER A 401 40.47 18.49 39.61
CA SER A 401 39.60 19.21 40.54
C SER A 401 38.81 20.35 39.88
N THR A 402 38.78 20.39 38.55
CA THR A 402 38.00 21.38 37.79
C THR A 402 36.51 21.09 37.87
N VAL A 403 35.73 22.02 38.44
CA VAL A 403 34.26 21.99 38.41
C VAL A 403 33.80 22.68 37.13
N ILE A 404 32.95 22.00 36.35
CA ILE A 404 32.32 22.55 35.16
C ILE A 404 30.85 22.80 35.48
N ASP A 405 30.47 24.06 35.54
CA ASP A 405 29.07 24.44 35.67
C ASP A 405 28.38 24.25 34.32
N TYR A 406 27.21 23.60 34.34
CA TYR A 406 26.36 23.49 33.17
C TYR A 406 24.96 24.02 33.52
N SER A 407 24.28 24.55 32.51
CA SER A 407 22.85 24.83 32.57
C SER A 407 22.12 24.01 31.53
N ILE A 408 21.01 23.42 31.96
CA ILE A 408 20.03 22.77 31.10
C ILE A 408 18.86 23.75 31.00
N GLY A 409 18.74 24.41 29.85
CA GLY A 409 17.65 25.34 29.55
C GLY A 409 16.63 24.69 28.62
N ILE A 410 15.36 25.08 28.76
CA ILE A 410 14.31 24.84 27.75
C ILE A 410 14.18 26.11 26.91
#